data_AF-A0A6A0IKP9-F1
#
_entry.id   AF-A0A6A0IKP9-F1
#
_cell.length_a   1.000
_cell.length_b   1.000
_cell.length_c   1.000
_cell.angle_alpha   90.00
_cell.angle_beta   90.00
_cell.angle_gamma   90.00
#
_symmetry.space_group_name_H-M   'P 1'
#
loop_
_entity.id
_entity.type
_entity.pdbx_description
1 polymer ?
#
loop_
_entity_poly.entity_id
_entity_poly.type
_entity_poly.pdbx_seq_one_letter_code
_entity_poly.pdbx_strand_id
1 'polypeptide(L)'
;MAREPSAGRSLRKPRGVPAPKTTEELVLDYRLVDLPSAQHRAGLAGLVLLVRWLERAPAAPKGVAKLENIDEAGARFRFDRVGLQRLLDEFYDASEEEVRSSSIWRNRAREAVPPLRQETEVFVDPKSGKSRSRTVYVYPQVVPRAAFLLDLDPTAEGKSGLWVKLWRDMLKEVFRGVPATRRPYEERSEDHPVSEGGPLWEALCKKDPYPVDLPSTYFLGAQQLTAEQVPFRDSARLRFLLVFWPAVAQVYIPSIVDGDGNQQNSGWAIGAPDIRALETFCAEFGPAMRERDAAKRGIRPRAAVVDLAVEGALATFVRLQARLALRAGDSTVADLLVGMDVFHVEKEGNNVRVRATGRITPEPAMIDTYAQLHDGLWDPLFRRQRLLNLVENRPWFHGFDTVIQTRPRRQTVDSSRFQHDCRVSFENFDRGGTMNAQAEGPAIEPIVYRLAESYVYRKLEAKYGLKWERVKDDETRRSDFEEKKSKIVNEAFLALRSRTAPADFVDYVASAICSVPQRLPQADYLVLARALKERPDEVRTLLLLALSARA
;
A
#
# COMPACT_ATOMS: atom_id res chain seq x y z
N MET A 1 57.20 -22.02 -39.80
CA MET A 1 57.42 -20.56 -39.87
C MET A 1 56.55 -19.90 -38.80
N ALA A 2 57.13 -19.69 -37.63
CA ALA A 2 56.49 -18.98 -36.52
C ALA A 2 56.59 -17.47 -36.77
N ARG A 3 55.47 -16.75 -36.63
CA ARG A 3 55.46 -15.28 -36.59
C ARG A 3 55.21 -14.83 -35.16
N GLU A 4 56.16 -14.07 -34.65
CA GLU A 4 56.13 -13.39 -33.36
C GLU A 4 55.01 -12.33 -33.29
N PRO A 5 54.45 -12.05 -32.10
CA PRO A 5 53.52 -10.96 -31.90
C PRO A 5 54.26 -9.63 -31.66
N SER A 6 53.90 -8.61 -32.44
CA SER A 6 54.43 -7.25 -32.34
C SER A 6 54.04 -6.54 -31.03
N ALA A 7 55.02 -5.88 -30.43
CA ALA A 7 54.94 -5.12 -29.19
C ALA A 7 53.84 -4.04 -29.16
N GLY A 8 53.22 -3.92 -27.98
CA GLY A 8 52.15 -2.97 -27.68
C GLY A 8 52.60 -1.50 -27.74
N ARG A 9 51.80 -0.69 -28.43
CA ARG A 9 51.86 0.77 -28.39
C ARG A 9 51.24 1.27 -27.07
N SER A 10 52.10 1.79 -26.19
CA SER A 10 51.72 2.56 -25.00
C SER A 10 50.94 3.82 -25.40
N LEU A 11 49.63 3.84 -25.13
CA LEU A 11 48.80 5.04 -25.23
C LEU A 11 49.19 6.03 -24.11
N ARG A 12 49.69 7.19 -24.54
CA ARG A 12 50.03 8.34 -23.67
C ARG A 12 48.81 8.78 -22.85
N LYS A 13 48.99 8.95 -21.55
CA LYS A 13 48.05 9.63 -20.64
C LYS A 13 47.70 11.03 -21.20
N PRO A 14 46.42 11.43 -21.27
CA PRO A 14 46.06 12.81 -21.57
C PRO A 14 46.54 13.72 -20.43
N ARG A 15 47.17 14.84 -20.80
CA ARG A 15 47.61 15.91 -19.90
C ARG A 15 46.41 16.53 -19.19
N GLY A 16 46.68 16.97 -17.96
CA GLY A 16 45.72 17.45 -16.96
C GLY A 16 44.59 18.31 -17.50
N VAL A 17 43.37 17.84 -17.22
CA VAL A 17 42.20 18.70 -17.10
C VAL A 17 42.45 19.63 -15.90
N PRO A 18 42.30 20.95 -16.03
CA PRO A 18 42.44 21.85 -14.90
C PRO A 18 41.44 21.47 -13.80
N ALA A 19 41.93 21.36 -12.57
CA ALA A 19 41.09 21.06 -11.41
C ALA A 19 39.94 22.08 -11.35
N PRO A 20 38.68 21.64 -11.18
CA PRO A 20 37.57 22.57 -11.03
C PRO A 20 37.83 23.46 -9.82
N LYS A 21 37.63 24.78 -9.99
CA LYS A 21 37.62 25.72 -8.87
C LYS A 21 36.69 25.15 -7.80
N THR A 22 37.21 24.87 -6.62
CA THR A 22 36.44 24.43 -5.46
C THR A 22 35.48 25.55 -5.09
N THR A 23 34.23 25.46 -5.54
CA THR A 23 33.16 26.34 -5.05
C THR A 23 32.99 26.03 -3.56
N GLU A 24 33.20 27.02 -2.69
CA GLU A 24 33.07 26.83 -1.23
C GLU A 24 31.62 26.53 -0.84
N GLU A 25 30.66 27.09 -1.57
CA GLU A 25 29.23 26.88 -1.39
C GLU A 25 28.55 26.51 -2.71
N LEU A 26 27.60 25.59 -2.66
CA LEU A 26 26.77 25.13 -3.75
C LEU A 26 25.33 25.58 -3.50
N VAL A 27 24.72 26.19 -4.51
CA VAL A 27 23.29 26.50 -4.50
C VAL A 27 22.57 25.52 -5.43
N LEU A 28 21.56 24.84 -4.91
CA LEU A 28 20.70 23.94 -5.68
C LEU A 28 19.28 24.50 -5.71
N ASP A 29 18.82 24.83 -6.91
CA ASP A 29 17.46 25.29 -7.17
C ASP A 29 16.67 24.19 -7.88
N TYR A 30 15.50 23.84 -7.36
CA TYR A 30 14.63 22.80 -7.92
C TYR A 30 13.21 23.32 -8.08
N ARG A 31 12.64 23.11 -9.27
CA ARG A 31 11.23 23.37 -9.58
C ARG A 31 10.51 22.05 -9.84
N LEU A 32 9.32 21.86 -9.27
CA LEU A 32 8.52 20.64 -9.41
C LEU A 32 8.26 20.28 -10.89
N VAL A 33 8.06 21.31 -11.73
CA VAL A 33 7.80 21.14 -13.17
C VAL A 33 8.97 20.55 -13.95
N ASP A 34 10.19 20.72 -13.45
CA ASP A 34 11.42 20.21 -14.08
C ASP A 34 11.76 18.78 -13.60
N LEU A 35 11.05 18.27 -12.60
CA LEU A 35 11.31 16.96 -12.02
C LEU A 35 10.60 15.84 -12.79
N PRO A 36 11.34 14.80 -13.23
CA PRO A 36 10.85 13.87 -14.26
C PRO A 36 9.89 12.79 -13.73
N SER A 37 9.77 12.60 -12.42
CA SER A 37 8.87 11.58 -11.85
C SER A 37 8.41 11.90 -10.43
N ALA A 38 7.39 11.18 -9.96
CA ALA A 38 6.90 11.28 -8.59
C ALA A 38 8.00 10.97 -7.56
N GLN A 39 8.90 10.01 -7.82
CA GLN A 39 10.03 9.73 -6.93
C GLN A 39 10.97 10.95 -6.78
N HIS A 40 11.20 11.73 -7.83
CA HIS A 40 12.02 12.95 -7.74
C HIS A 40 11.31 14.06 -6.96
N ARG A 41 10.01 14.27 -7.20
CA ARG A 41 9.21 15.27 -6.47
C ARG A 41 9.08 14.92 -5.00
N ALA A 42 8.80 13.65 -4.69
CA ALA A 42 8.89 13.08 -3.35
C ALA A 42 10.29 13.28 -2.74
N GLY A 43 11.35 13.12 -3.54
CA GLY A 43 12.73 13.39 -3.16
C GLY A 43 12.97 14.83 -2.73
N LEU A 44 12.43 15.79 -3.48
CA LEU A 44 12.48 17.20 -3.12
C LEU A 44 11.81 17.48 -1.78
N ALA A 45 10.60 16.94 -1.55
CA ALA A 45 9.94 17.11 -0.26
C ALA A 45 10.67 16.41 0.90
N GLY A 46 11.23 15.21 0.66
CA GLY A 46 12.06 14.52 1.63
C GLY A 46 13.28 15.36 2.04
N LEU A 47 13.94 16.00 1.07
CA LEU A 47 15.05 16.91 1.31
C LEU A 47 14.61 18.15 2.11
N VAL A 48 13.50 18.80 1.74
CA VAL A 48 12.93 19.93 2.50
C VAL A 48 12.70 19.55 3.96
N LEU A 49 12.03 18.42 4.21
CA LEU A 49 11.69 17.97 5.56
C LEU A 49 12.94 17.68 6.39
N LEU A 50 13.94 17.02 5.80
CA LEU A 50 15.18 16.70 6.50
C LEU A 50 16.01 17.95 6.82
N VAL A 51 16.10 18.92 5.90
CA VAL A 51 16.81 20.19 6.15
C VAL A 51 16.10 20.98 7.26
N ARG A 52 14.77 21.11 7.21
CA ARG A 52 13.98 21.75 8.28
C ARG A 52 14.10 21.04 9.63
N TRP A 53 14.31 19.72 9.63
CA TRP A 53 14.58 18.96 10.84
C TRP A 53 15.98 19.26 11.39
N LEU A 54 17.01 19.26 10.53
CA LEU A 54 18.39 19.59 10.92
C LEU A 54 18.57 21.00 11.47
N GLU A 55 17.77 21.96 11.01
CA GLU A 55 17.74 23.34 11.50
C GLU A 55 17.18 23.44 12.93
N ARG A 56 16.30 22.51 13.33
CA ARG A 56 15.71 22.45 14.68
C ARG A 56 16.48 21.53 15.63
N ALA A 57 17.38 20.70 15.10
CA ALA A 57 18.14 19.75 15.89
C ALA A 57 19.07 20.47 16.89
N PRO A 58 19.17 20.00 18.14
CA PRO A 58 19.90 20.70 19.21
C PRO A 58 21.43 20.73 19.04
N ALA A 59 22.00 20.01 18.07
CA ALA A 59 23.43 20.01 17.80
C ALA A 59 23.87 21.33 17.12
N ALA A 60 24.99 21.91 17.58
CA ALA A 60 25.56 23.11 16.98
C ALA A 60 25.75 22.90 15.45
N PRO A 61 25.31 23.84 14.60
CA PRO A 61 25.39 23.65 13.16
C PRO A 61 26.84 23.58 12.71
N LYS A 62 27.26 22.39 12.27
CA LYS A 62 28.51 22.18 11.53
C LYS A 62 28.22 22.31 10.04
N GLY A 63 28.86 23.26 9.37
CA GLY A 63 28.67 23.54 7.95
C GLY A 63 27.34 24.23 7.59
N VAL A 64 27.19 24.55 6.32
CA VAL A 64 26.01 25.16 5.71
C VAL A 64 25.14 24.08 5.06
N ALA A 65 23.93 23.88 5.58
CA ALA A 65 22.88 23.09 4.95
C ALA A 65 21.56 23.79 5.27
N LYS A 66 21.13 24.69 4.38
CA LYS A 66 20.03 25.61 4.64
C LYS A 66 19.01 25.60 3.53
N LEU A 67 17.74 25.72 3.92
CA LEU A 67 16.65 26.03 2.99
C LEU A 67 16.58 27.56 2.83
N GLU A 68 17.02 28.08 1.68
CA GLU A 68 17.03 29.52 1.42
C GLU A 68 15.64 30.04 1.06
N ASN A 69 14.90 29.27 0.27
CA ASN A 69 13.55 29.60 -0.15
C ASN A 69 12.74 28.32 -0.39
N ILE A 70 11.44 28.40 -0.15
CA ILE A 70 10.45 27.40 -0.52
C ILE A 70 9.17 28.12 -0.91
N ASP A 71 8.56 27.68 -2.00
CA ASP A 71 7.23 28.08 -2.42
C ASP A 71 6.47 26.84 -2.90
N GLU A 72 5.26 27.02 -3.42
CA GLU A 72 4.45 25.89 -3.90
C GLU A 72 5.05 25.17 -5.10
N ALA A 73 5.88 25.85 -5.90
CA ALA A 73 6.43 25.33 -7.14
C ALA A 73 7.85 24.76 -6.99
N GLY A 74 8.56 25.04 -5.91
CA GLY A 74 9.95 24.61 -5.77
C GLY A 74 10.64 25.04 -4.47
N ALA A 75 11.92 24.68 -4.38
CA ALA A 75 12.76 25.03 -3.24
C ALA A 75 14.21 25.27 -3.66
N ARG A 76 14.87 26.18 -2.95
CA ARG A 76 16.26 26.56 -3.14
C ARG A 76 17.05 26.26 -1.87
N PHE A 77 18.15 25.55 -2.04
CA PHE A 77 19.03 25.11 -0.97
C PHE A 77 20.43 25.67 -1.14
N ARG A 78 21.09 25.89 -0.01
CA ARG A 78 22.52 26.22 0.04
C ARG A 78 23.26 25.21 0.89
N PHE A 79 24.31 24.65 0.32
CA PHE A 79 25.16 23.65 0.95
C PHE A 79 26.62 24.07 0.86
N ASP A 80 27.39 23.86 1.93
CA ASP A 80 28.83 23.66 1.82
C ASP A 80 29.15 22.15 1.90
N ARG A 81 30.42 21.79 1.71
CA ARG A 81 30.84 20.38 1.74
C ARG A 81 30.52 19.70 3.07
N VAL A 82 30.67 20.42 4.19
CA VAL A 82 30.47 19.90 5.55
C VAL A 82 28.99 19.68 5.83
N GLY A 83 28.13 20.60 5.41
CA GLY A 83 26.69 20.54 5.58
C GLY A 83 26.05 19.48 4.69
N LEU A 84 26.53 19.29 3.46
CA LEU A 84 26.09 18.16 2.62
C LEU A 84 26.47 16.82 3.24
N GLN A 85 27.70 16.69 3.78
CA GLN A 85 28.12 15.48 4.48
C GLN A 85 27.22 15.22 5.71
N ARG A 86 26.98 16.25 6.54
CA ARG A 86 26.08 16.16 7.71
C ARG A 86 24.68 15.69 7.32
N LEU A 87 24.13 16.21 6.22
CA LEU A 87 22.82 15.81 5.72
C LEU A 87 22.75 14.32 5.40
N LEU A 88 23.79 13.78 4.75
CA LEU A 88 23.87 12.35 4.44
C LEU A 88 24.12 11.51 5.68
N ASP A 89 25.02 11.96 6.56
CA ASP A 89 25.34 11.25 7.81
C ASP A 89 24.11 11.11 8.70
N GLU A 90 23.24 12.11 8.72
CA GLU A 90 21.96 12.05 9.42
C GLU A 90 20.97 11.10 8.73
N PHE A 91 20.79 11.21 7.41
CA PHE A 91 19.85 10.35 6.69
C PHE A 91 20.23 8.86 6.81
N TYR A 92 21.53 8.57 6.78
CA TYR A 92 22.09 7.23 6.91
C TYR A 92 22.44 6.85 8.36
N ASP A 93 22.10 7.66 9.37
CA ASP A 93 22.49 7.39 10.75
C ASP A 93 21.97 6.02 11.20
N ALA A 94 22.80 5.29 11.95
CA ALA A 94 22.51 3.93 12.35
C ALA A 94 23.12 3.61 13.72
N SER A 95 22.64 2.54 14.34
CA SER A 95 23.27 1.94 15.51
C SER A 95 23.35 0.43 15.38
N GLU A 96 24.32 -0.15 16.08
CA GLU A 96 24.33 -1.58 16.33
C GLU A 96 23.33 -1.90 17.45
N GLU A 97 22.36 -2.78 17.15
CA GLU A 97 21.35 -3.25 18.08
C GLU A 97 21.40 -4.77 18.20
N GLU A 98 21.01 -5.30 19.36
CA GLU A 98 20.95 -6.73 19.59
C GLU A 98 19.63 -7.33 19.10
N VAL A 99 19.72 -8.27 18.16
CA VAL A 99 18.56 -8.96 17.59
C VAL A 99 18.56 -10.42 18.02
N ARG A 100 17.40 -10.88 18.47
CA ARG A 100 17.14 -12.25 18.89
C ARG A 100 16.69 -13.11 17.71
N SER A 101 17.25 -14.31 17.59
CA SER A 101 16.94 -15.28 16.55
C SER A 101 16.70 -16.66 17.16
N SER A 102 15.67 -17.39 16.69
CA SER A 102 15.45 -18.78 17.08
C SER A 102 16.36 -19.77 16.34
N SER A 103 17.17 -19.28 15.40
CA SER A 103 18.10 -20.08 14.60
C SER A 103 19.46 -19.40 14.49
N ILE A 104 20.51 -20.23 14.35
CA ILE A 104 21.88 -19.77 14.12
C ILE A 104 21.97 -19.14 12.73
N TRP A 105 22.51 -17.93 12.65
CA TRP A 105 22.77 -17.25 11.39
C TRP A 105 23.90 -17.93 10.64
N ARG A 106 23.82 -17.92 9.29
CA ARG A 106 24.88 -18.45 8.44
C ARG A 106 25.38 -17.39 7.47
N ASN A 107 26.68 -17.36 7.23
CA ASN A 107 27.29 -16.46 6.26
C ASN A 107 27.07 -16.96 4.81
N ARG A 108 27.60 -16.25 3.82
CA ARG A 108 27.52 -16.65 2.40
C ARG A 108 28.20 -18.00 2.10
N ALA A 109 29.20 -18.40 2.90
CA ALA A 109 29.87 -19.70 2.84
C ALA A 109 29.09 -20.82 3.57
N ARG A 110 27.88 -20.53 4.07
CA ARG A 110 27.03 -21.42 4.89
C ARG A 110 27.64 -21.81 6.24
N GLU A 111 28.67 -21.10 6.68
CA GLU A 111 29.29 -21.28 7.99
C GLU A 111 28.45 -20.57 9.06
N ALA A 112 28.42 -21.12 10.26
CA ALA A 112 27.71 -20.54 11.39
C ALA A 112 28.37 -19.22 11.80
N VAL A 113 27.59 -18.15 11.88
CA VAL A 113 28.02 -16.90 12.49
C VAL A 113 27.90 -17.08 14.01
N PRO A 114 28.98 -16.85 14.79
CA PRO A 114 28.93 -16.97 16.23
C PRO A 114 27.99 -15.89 16.81
N PRO A 115 27.01 -16.28 17.65
CA PRO A 115 26.17 -15.31 18.35
C PRO A 115 26.99 -14.58 19.43
N LEU A 116 26.56 -13.38 19.81
CA LEU A 116 27.12 -12.67 20.98
C LEU A 116 26.88 -13.48 22.25
N ARG A 117 25.69 -14.07 22.36
CA ARG A 117 25.29 -14.96 23.47
C ARG A 117 24.11 -15.85 23.08
N GLN A 118 23.89 -16.89 23.87
CA GLN A 118 22.73 -17.78 23.80
C GLN A 118 21.92 -17.64 25.08
N GLU A 119 20.62 -17.43 24.93
CA GLU A 119 19.67 -17.30 26.04
C GLU A 119 18.69 -18.48 25.99
N THR A 120 18.35 -19.07 27.14
CA THR A 120 17.29 -20.08 27.22
C THR A 120 16.01 -19.37 27.63
N GLU A 121 15.04 -19.32 26.71
CA GLU A 121 13.74 -18.68 26.95
C GLU A 121 12.69 -19.75 27.26
N VAL A 122 12.05 -19.64 28.43
CA VAL A 122 10.91 -20.49 28.79
C VAL A 122 9.63 -19.82 28.31
N PHE A 123 8.90 -20.48 27.42
CA PHE A 123 7.61 -20.03 26.92
C PHE A 123 6.54 -21.06 27.24
N VAL A 124 5.31 -20.60 27.48
CA VAL A 124 4.16 -21.49 27.65
C VAL A 124 3.61 -21.82 26.27
N ASP A 125 3.56 -23.10 25.92
CA ASP A 125 3.00 -23.54 24.65
C ASP A 125 1.50 -23.21 24.61
N PRO A 126 1.03 -22.33 23.69
CA PRO A 126 -0.34 -21.86 23.69
C PRO A 126 -1.37 -22.97 23.37
N LYS A 127 -0.94 -24.11 22.84
CA LYS A 127 -1.81 -25.27 22.58
C LYS A 127 -1.88 -26.26 23.74
N SER A 128 -0.82 -26.37 24.54
CA SER A 128 -0.73 -27.40 25.60
C SER A 128 -0.67 -26.84 27.03
N GLY A 129 -0.51 -25.53 27.19
CA GLY A 129 -0.37 -24.88 28.51
C GLY A 129 0.90 -25.27 29.28
N LYS A 130 1.80 -26.07 28.69
CA LYS A 130 3.04 -26.53 29.31
C LYS A 130 4.18 -25.58 29.00
N SER A 131 4.99 -25.27 30.02
CA SER A 131 6.24 -24.54 29.85
C SER A 131 7.24 -25.36 29.04
N ARG A 132 7.76 -24.78 27.97
CA ARG A 132 8.82 -25.33 27.12
C ARG A 132 9.96 -24.31 27.04
N SER A 133 11.19 -24.79 27.03
CA SER A 133 12.36 -23.93 26.81
C SER A 133 12.79 -23.97 25.35
N ARG A 134 13.19 -22.82 24.79
CA ARG A 134 13.89 -22.73 23.50
C ARG A 134 15.18 -21.93 23.65
N THR A 135 16.21 -22.33 22.93
CA THR A 135 17.43 -21.52 22.82
C THR A 135 17.21 -20.39 21.83
N VAL A 136 17.57 -19.18 22.25
CA VAL A 136 17.53 -17.96 21.45
C VAL A 136 18.97 -17.46 21.30
N TYR A 137 19.36 -17.17 20.06
CA TYR A 137 20.68 -16.67 19.70
C TYR A 137 20.61 -15.16 19.52
N VAL A 138 21.52 -14.42 20.15
CA VAL A 138 21.58 -12.95 20.06
C VAL A 138 22.70 -12.54 19.13
N TYR A 139 22.39 -11.69 18.15
CA TYR A 139 23.33 -11.18 17.14
C TYR A 139 23.37 -9.66 17.12
N PRO A 140 24.51 -9.04 16.77
CA PRO A 140 24.54 -7.61 16.48
C PRO A 140 23.91 -7.39 15.10
N GLN A 141 23.14 -6.32 14.98
CA GLN A 141 22.55 -5.91 13.72
C GLN A 141 22.60 -4.39 13.59
N VAL A 142 23.10 -3.91 12.47
CA VAL A 142 23.01 -2.50 12.10
C VAL A 142 21.56 -2.16 11.79
N VAL A 143 21.01 -1.21 12.53
CA VAL A 143 19.64 -0.71 12.41
C VAL A 143 19.68 0.79 12.09
N PRO A 144 19.10 1.23 10.96
CA PRO A 144 18.96 2.66 10.66
C PRO A 144 18.19 3.39 11.76
N ARG A 145 18.71 4.49 12.29
CA ARG A 145 18.05 5.25 13.36
C ARG A 145 16.88 6.05 12.83
N ALA A 146 17.08 6.79 11.74
CA ALA A 146 16.08 7.66 11.10
C ALA A 146 15.36 8.56 12.12
N ALA A 147 16.12 9.35 12.89
CA ALA A 147 15.60 10.19 13.96
C ALA A 147 14.47 11.13 13.50
N PHE A 148 14.63 11.73 12.31
CA PHE A 148 13.60 12.58 11.71
C PHE A 148 12.27 11.87 11.44
N LEU A 149 12.26 10.54 11.20
CA LEU A 149 11.03 9.76 11.04
C LEU A 149 10.41 9.34 12.37
N LEU A 150 11.22 9.20 13.43
CA LEU A 150 10.70 8.91 14.77
C LEU A 150 9.81 10.06 15.27
N ASP A 151 10.14 11.31 14.95
CA ASP A 151 9.29 12.49 15.24
C ASP A 151 7.91 12.46 14.55
N LEU A 152 7.75 11.59 13.54
CA LEU A 152 6.54 11.40 12.75
C LEU A 152 5.84 10.07 13.05
N ASP A 153 6.38 9.24 13.95
CA ASP A 153 5.81 7.96 14.30
C ASP A 153 4.96 8.10 15.58
N PRO A 154 3.63 7.93 15.50
CA PRO A 154 2.75 8.03 16.67
C PRO A 154 2.99 6.94 17.72
N THR A 155 3.77 5.92 17.38
CA THR A 155 4.13 4.80 18.26
C THR A 155 5.59 4.88 18.71
N ALA A 156 6.24 6.03 18.52
CA ALA A 156 7.62 6.22 18.92
C ALA A 156 7.80 6.13 20.44
N GLU A 157 8.63 5.19 20.87
CA GLU A 157 9.11 5.05 22.24
C GLU A 157 10.64 5.01 22.21
N GLY A 158 11.27 6.14 22.56
CA GLY A 158 12.72 6.29 22.49
C GLY A 158 13.24 6.15 21.05
N LYS A 159 13.99 5.07 20.78
CA LYS A 159 14.65 4.82 19.47
C LYS A 159 13.85 3.90 18.52
N SER A 160 12.64 3.51 18.93
CA SER A 160 11.81 2.53 18.23
C SER A 160 10.41 3.07 18.00
N GLY A 161 9.75 2.55 16.96
CA GLY A 161 8.36 2.83 16.62
C GLY A 161 7.88 1.82 15.58
N LEU A 162 6.60 1.45 15.58
CA LEU A 162 6.04 0.44 14.68
C LEU A 162 6.13 0.87 13.22
N TRP A 163 5.89 2.15 12.91
CA TRP A 163 5.92 2.68 11.55
C TRP A 163 7.36 2.91 11.06
N VAL A 164 8.24 3.41 11.92
CA VAL A 164 9.67 3.52 11.62
C VAL A 164 10.28 2.13 11.43
N LYS A 165 9.91 1.13 12.25
CA LYS A 165 10.33 -0.25 12.03
C LYS A 165 9.86 -0.78 10.67
N LEU A 166 8.60 -0.53 10.29
CA LEU A 166 8.09 -0.90 8.97
C LEU A 166 8.92 -0.27 7.83
N TRP A 167 9.27 1.01 7.98
CA TRP A 167 10.16 1.71 7.04
C TRP A 167 11.57 1.12 7.00
N ARG A 168 12.17 0.79 8.15
CA ARG A 168 13.50 0.14 8.26
C ARG A 168 13.51 -1.22 7.56
N ASP A 169 12.47 -2.02 7.80
CA ASP A 169 12.28 -3.34 7.19
C ASP A 169 12.17 -3.20 5.65
N MET A 170 11.34 -2.25 5.18
CA MET A 170 11.21 -1.93 3.75
C MET A 170 12.55 -1.51 3.15
N LEU A 171 13.27 -0.60 3.80
CA LEU A 171 14.55 -0.11 3.32
C LEU A 171 15.58 -1.24 3.19
N LYS A 172 15.65 -2.14 4.18
CA LYS A 172 16.56 -3.29 4.19
C LYS A 172 16.20 -4.37 3.16
N GLU A 173 14.92 -4.55 2.86
CA GLU A 173 14.45 -5.57 1.93
C GLU A 173 14.42 -5.09 0.48
N VAL A 174 14.07 -3.83 0.26
CA VAL A 174 13.86 -3.21 -1.06
C VAL A 174 15.08 -2.42 -1.48
N PHE A 175 15.28 -1.20 -0.95
CA PHE A 175 16.36 -0.31 -1.42
C PHE A 175 17.76 -0.86 -1.13
N ARG A 176 17.91 -1.53 0.01
CA ARG A 176 19.17 -2.10 0.51
C ARG A 176 19.09 -3.62 0.62
N GLY A 177 18.31 -4.23 -0.27
CA GLY A 177 18.10 -5.68 -0.36
C GLY A 177 19.40 -6.47 -0.51
N VAL A 178 20.38 -5.89 -1.22
CA VAL A 178 21.72 -6.43 -1.45
C VAL A 178 22.67 -5.95 -0.34
N PRO A 179 23.35 -6.85 0.40
CA PRO A 179 24.19 -6.47 1.54
C PRO A 179 25.21 -5.36 1.27
N ALA A 180 25.93 -5.41 0.14
CA ALA A 180 26.94 -4.40 -0.21
C ALA A 180 26.40 -2.96 -0.32
N THR A 181 25.09 -2.81 -0.57
CA THR A 181 24.46 -1.49 -0.67
C THR A 181 24.17 -0.86 0.69
N ARG A 182 24.33 -1.61 1.79
CA ARG A 182 24.08 -1.17 3.18
C ARG A 182 25.25 -0.41 3.80
N ARG A 183 26.39 -0.38 3.11
CA ARG A 183 27.64 0.24 3.56
C ARG A 183 27.46 1.63 4.20
N PRO A 184 26.64 2.56 3.69
CA PRO A 184 26.44 3.86 4.36
C PRO A 184 25.95 3.74 5.80
N TYR A 185 25.07 2.76 6.10
CA TYR A 185 24.59 2.53 7.46
C TYR A 185 25.63 1.81 8.33
N GLU A 186 26.43 0.91 7.75
CA GLU A 186 27.52 0.23 8.45
C GLU A 186 28.58 1.25 8.90
N GLU A 187 29.00 2.14 8.00
CA GLU A 187 29.92 3.25 8.29
C GLU A 187 29.38 4.13 9.42
N ARG A 188 28.09 4.51 9.36
CA ARG A 188 27.46 5.33 10.41
C ARG A 188 27.33 4.62 11.74
N SER A 189 27.10 3.30 11.76
CA SER A 189 27.05 2.54 13.02
C SER A 189 28.40 2.45 13.74
N GLU A 190 29.50 2.66 13.02
CA GLU A 190 30.87 2.75 13.53
C GLU A 190 31.32 4.21 13.76
N ASP A 191 30.39 5.16 13.75
CA ASP A 191 30.63 6.60 13.85
C ASP A 191 31.52 7.20 12.73
N HIS A 192 31.73 6.48 11.63
CA HIS A 192 32.42 7.01 10.45
C HIS A 192 31.48 7.86 9.57
N PRO A 193 31.96 8.92 8.90
CA PRO A 193 31.17 9.65 7.90
C PRO A 193 30.84 8.76 6.69
N VAL A 194 29.69 9.00 6.05
CA VAL A 194 29.29 8.28 4.84
C VAL A 194 30.27 8.56 3.71
N SER A 195 30.89 7.50 3.19
CA SER A 195 31.94 7.58 2.16
C SER A 195 31.45 8.14 0.81
N GLU A 196 30.15 8.07 0.53
CA GLU A 196 29.55 8.61 -0.70
C GLU A 196 29.45 10.15 -0.72
N GLY A 197 29.60 10.84 0.43
CA GLY A 197 29.36 12.29 0.51
C GLY A 197 30.38 13.15 -0.25
N GLY A 198 31.67 12.81 -0.17
CA GLY A 198 32.72 13.48 -0.95
C GLY A 198 32.52 13.35 -2.47
N PRO A 199 32.40 12.14 -3.02
CA PRO A 199 32.10 11.92 -4.44
C PRO A 199 30.81 12.60 -4.91
N LEU A 200 29.76 12.64 -4.07
CA LEU A 200 28.51 13.33 -4.38
C LEU A 200 28.72 14.85 -4.46
N TRP A 201 29.43 15.45 -3.51
CA TRP A 201 29.79 16.88 -3.55
C TRP A 201 30.53 17.23 -4.85
N GLU A 202 31.56 16.44 -5.19
CA GLU A 202 32.34 16.63 -6.41
C GLU A 202 31.49 16.50 -7.68
N ALA A 203 30.51 15.59 -7.69
CA ALA A 203 29.59 15.42 -8.81
C ALA A 203 28.63 16.61 -8.95
N LEU A 204 28.12 17.16 -7.84
CA LEU A 204 27.20 18.30 -7.83
C LEU A 204 27.89 19.63 -8.18
N CYS A 205 29.18 19.78 -7.90
CA CYS A 205 29.96 20.97 -8.31
C CYS A 205 30.32 20.99 -9.81
N LYS A 206 30.11 19.90 -10.55
CA LYS A 206 30.36 19.85 -11.99
C LYS A 206 29.24 20.54 -12.75
N LYS A 207 29.54 20.95 -13.99
CA LYS A 207 28.56 21.61 -14.87
C LYS A 207 27.38 20.67 -15.14
N ASP A 208 26.18 21.16 -14.83
CA ASP A 208 24.91 20.49 -15.08
C ASP A 208 24.55 20.52 -16.58
N PRO A 209 24.05 19.42 -17.19
CA PRO A 209 23.91 18.09 -16.62
C PRO A 209 25.25 17.33 -16.52
N TYR A 210 25.58 16.87 -15.31
CA TYR A 210 26.68 15.93 -15.10
C TYR A 210 26.12 14.52 -14.90
N PRO A 211 26.33 13.59 -15.85
CA PRO A 211 25.72 12.27 -15.79
C PRO A 211 26.39 11.38 -14.73
N VAL A 212 25.56 10.69 -13.96
CA VAL A 212 25.92 9.72 -12.92
C VAL A 212 25.07 8.47 -13.08
N ASP A 213 25.56 7.33 -12.60
CA ASP A 213 24.81 6.09 -12.66
C ASP A 213 23.60 6.11 -11.71
N LEU A 214 22.50 5.51 -12.16
CA LEU A 214 21.23 5.48 -11.46
C LEU A 214 20.87 4.03 -11.04
N PRO A 215 21.36 3.57 -9.87
CA PRO A 215 21.05 2.22 -9.38
C PRO A 215 19.64 2.12 -8.77
N SER A 216 19.13 0.89 -8.72
CA SER A 216 17.84 0.54 -8.10
C SER A 216 17.75 0.82 -6.59
N THR A 217 18.90 1.07 -5.95
CA THR A 217 18.98 1.48 -4.54
C THR A 217 18.42 2.89 -4.31
N TYR A 218 18.38 3.72 -5.35
CA TYR A 218 17.84 5.08 -5.32
C TYR A 218 16.53 5.20 -6.08
N PHE A 219 16.38 4.51 -7.21
CA PHE A 219 15.21 4.62 -8.08
C PHE A 219 14.52 3.27 -8.26
N LEU A 220 13.28 3.13 -7.75
CA LEU A 220 12.49 1.93 -8.04
C LEU A 220 12.19 1.86 -9.55
N GLY A 221 12.47 0.70 -10.13
CA GLY A 221 12.34 0.45 -11.57
C GLY A 221 13.64 0.66 -12.36
N ALA A 222 14.68 1.27 -11.79
CA ALA A 222 16.00 1.28 -12.44
C ALA A 222 16.60 -0.12 -12.46
N GLN A 223 17.30 -0.43 -13.54
CA GLN A 223 18.18 -1.59 -13.67
C GLN A 223 19.61 -1.12 -13.91
N GLN A 224 20.60 -2.01 -13.81
CA GLN A 224 21.98 -1.64 -14.14
C GLN A 224 22.12 -1.29 -15.63
N LEU A 225 21.41 -2.04 -16.48
CA LEU A 225 21.38 -1.88 -17.93
C LEU A 225 19.94 -2.04 -18.41
N THR A 226 19.56 -1.33 -19.47
CA THR A 226 18.32 -1.60 -20.21
C THR A 226 18.42 -2.93 -20.97
N ALA A 227 17.31 -3.38 -21.56
CA ALA A 227 17.30 -4.54 -22.48
C ALA A 227 18.26 -4.36 -23.67
N GLU A 228 18.57 -3.11 -24.03
CA GLU A 228 19.51 -2.73 -25.10
C GLU A 228 20.95 -2.53 -24.60
N GLN A 229 21.26 -2.94 -23.36
CA GLN A 229 22.57 -2.79 -22.72
C GLN A 229 23.00 -1.32 -22.49
N VAL A 230 22.05 -0.39 -22.39
CA VAL A 230 22.35 1.01 -22.07
C VAL A 230 22.33 1.20 -20.55
N PRO A 231 23.37 1.78 -19.93
CA PRO A 231 23.36 2.08 -18.51
C PRO A 231 22.29 3.11 -18.15
N PHE A 232 21.56 2.86 -17.05
CA PHE A 232 20.68 3.88 -16.49
C PHE A 232 21.51 4.99 -15.86
N ARG A 233 21.37 6.20 -16.40
CA ARG A 233 22.08 7.40 -15.93
C ARG A 233 21.10 8.55 -15.76
N ASP A 234 21.44 9.43 -14.83
CA ASP A 234 20.71 10.67 -14.58
C ASP A 234 21.71 11.80 -14.28
N SER A 235 21.24 13.04 -14.19
CA SER A 235 22.05 14.15 -13.68
C SER A 235 22.36 13.96 -12.19
N ALA A 236 23.53 14.43 -11.75
CA ALA A 236 23.91 14.41 -10.33
C ALA A 236 22.87 15.09 -9.44
N ARG A 237 22.26 16.18 -9.91
CA ARG A 237 21.23 16.94 -9.19
C ARG A 237 19.93 16.16 -9.02
N LEU A 238 19.49 15.41 -10.03
CA LEU A 238 18.28 14.59 -9.93
C LEU A 238 18.53 13.33 -9.09
N ARG A 239 19.67 12.65 -9.30
CA ARG A 239 20.07 11.51 -8.46
C ARG A 239 20.14 11.89 -6.98
N PHE A 240 20.60 13.10 -6.65
CA PHE A 240 20.65 13.58 -5.27
C PHE A 240 19.26 13.60 -4.60
N LEU A 241 18.21 14.04 -5.30
CA LEU A 241 16.85 14.02 -4.75
C LEU A 241 16.37 12.60 -4.44
N LEU A 242 16.78 11.63 -5.25
CA LEU A 242 16.40 10.23 -5.06
C LEU A 242 17.02 9.56 -3.83
N VAL A 243 17.97 10.22 -3.15
CA VAL A 243 18.40 9.77 -1.82
C VAL A 243 17.27 9.92 -0.81
N PHE A 244 16.49 11.01 -0.91
CA PHE A 244 15.59 11.45 0.16
C PHE A 244 14.14 11.06 -0.03
N TRP A 245 13.72 10.61 -1.21
CA TRP A 245 12.32 10.27 -1.44
C TRP A 245 11.76 9.16 -0.53
N PRO A 246 12.56 8.17 -0.04
CA PRO A 246 12.07 7.21 0.93
C PRO A 246 11.61 7.85 2.26
N ALA A 247 12.03 9.08 2.56
CA ALA A 247 11.60 9.83 3.74
C ALA A 247 10.09 10.14 3.74
N VAL A 248 9.50 10.33 2.56
CA VAL A 248 8.07 10.66 2.41
C VAL A 248 7.25 9.54 1.78
N ALA A 249 7.93 8.48 1.34
CA ALA A 249 7.29 7.29 0.79
C ALA A 249 6.34 6.65 1.81
N GLN A 250 5.15 6.30 1.36
CA GLN A 250 4.17 5.62 2.19
C GLN A 250 4.35 4.11 2.04
N VAL A 251 4.55 3.42 3.16
CA VAL A 251 4.91 2.00 3.18
C VAL A 251 3.77 1.17 3.76
N TYR A 252 3.33 0.17 3.00
CA TYR A 252 2.28 -0.77 3.36
C TYR A 252 2.65 -2.21 2.97
N ILE A 253 1.85 -3.15 3.47
CA ILE A 253 1.96 -4.57 3.21
C ILE A 253 0.65 -5.06 2.59
N PRO A 254 0.63 -5.41 1.29
CA PRO A 254 -0.50 -6.09 0.69
C PRO A 254 -0.74 -7.46 1.35
N SER A 255 -2.00 -7.79 1.62
CA SER A 255 -2.44 -9.10 2.08
C SER A 255 -3.30 -9.77 1.03
N ILE A 256 -3.09 -11.07 0.85
CA ILE A 256 -3.83 -11.92 -0.08
C ILE A 256 -4.47 -13.05 0.71
N VAL A 257 -5.71 -13.37 0.38
CA VAL A 257 -6.43 -14.53 0.93
C VAL A 257 -6.20 -15.74 0.02
N ASP A 258 -5.57 -16.78 0.58
CA ASP A 258 -5.30 -18.04 -0.12
C ASP A 258 -6.57 -18.87 -0.36
N GLY A 259 -6.42 -20.03 -1.03
CA GLY A 259 -7.53 -20.93 -1.30
C GLY A 259 -8.21 -21.48 -0.03
N ASP A 260 -7.49 -21.48 1.09
CA ASP A 260 -7.99 -21.96 2.38
C ASP A 260 -8.69 -20.88 3.22
N GLY A 261 -8.55 -19.61 2.81
CA GLY A 261 -9.13 -18.47 3.51
C GLY A 261 -8.16 -17.82 4.50
N ASN A 262 -6.90 -18.24 4.51
CA ASN A 262 -5.87 -17.62 5.34
C ASN A 262 -5.30 -16.39 4.64
N GLN A 263 -5.08 -15.34 5.42
CA GLN A 263 -4.39 -14.15 4.94
C GLN A 263 -2.88 -14.33 5.00
N GLN A 264 -2.22 -14.03 3.89
CA GLN A 264 -0.76 -14.03 3.76
C GLN A 264 -0.29 -12.65 3.28
N ASN A 265 0.87 -12.23 3.74
CA ASN A 265 1.48 -10.97 3.28
C ASN A 265 2.17 -11.20 1.94
N SER A 266 2.02 -10.27 1.00
CA SER A 266 2.59 -10.34 -0.34
C SER A 266 3.46 -9.12 -0.61
N GLY A 267 4.73 -9.20 -0.19
CA GLY A 267 5.71 -8.14 -0.42
C GLY A 267 5.36 -6.79 0.22
N TRP A 268 5.72 -5.72 -0.48
CA TRP A 268 5.64 -4.33 -0.06
C TRP A 268 4.84 -3.50 -1.06
N ALA A 269 4.01 -2.59 -0.57
CA ALA A 269 3.42 -1.51 -1.36
C ALA A 269 4.07 -0.20 -0.95
N ILE A 270 4.76 0.44 -1.88
CA ILE A 270 5.49 1.69 -1.65
C ILE A 270 4.86 2.75 -2.53
N GLY A 271 4.28 3.78 -1.91
CA GLY A 271 3.69 4.89 -2.65
C GLY A 271 4.56 6.14 -2.60
N ALA A 272 4.91 6.66 -3.78
CA ALA A 272 5.63 7.91 -3.98
C ALA A 272 4.63 9.04 -4.29
N PRO A 273 4.50 10.06 -3.43
CA PRO A 273 3.61 11.20 -3.69
C PRO A 273 4.13 12.04 -4.87
N ASP A 274 3.26 12.30 -5.84
CA ASP A 274 3.52 13.24 -6.93
C ASP A 274 3.04 14.63 -6.52
N ILE A 275 3.98 15.46 -6.08
CA ILE A 275 3.70 16.70 -5.37
C ILE A 275 3.35 17.82 -6.36
N ARG A 276 2.25 18.53 -6.06
CA ARG A 276 1.78 19.71 -6.79
C ARG A 276 2.13 21.01 -6.08
N ALA A 277 1.97 21.04 -4.75
CA ALA A 277 2.15 22.22 -3.91
C ALA A 277 3.17 21.90 -2.79
N LEU A 278 4.45 22.20 -3.03
CA LEU A 278 5.57 21.73 -2.21
C LEU A 278 5.52 22.26 -0.77
N GLU A 279 5.37 23.58 -0.61
CA GLU A 279 5.38 24.21 0.70
C GLU A 279 4.24 23.67 1.57
N THR A 280 3.02 23.71 1.03
CA THR A 280 1.82 23.26 1.74
C THR A 280 1.87 21.76 2.00
N PHE A 281 2.34 20.94 1.06
CA PHE A 281 2.56 19.50 1.32
C PHE A 281 3.53 19.26 2.49
N CYS A 282 4.69 19.92 2.49
CA CYS A 282 5.67 19.76 3.56
C CYS A 282 5.18 20.26 4.93
N ALA A 283 4.24 21.20 4.96
CA ALA A 283 3.59 21.65 6.19
C ALA A 283 2.58 20.62 6.75
N GLU A 284 1.78 20.01 5.87
CA GLU A 284 0.71 19.07 6.28
C GLU A 284 1.18 17.63 6.46
N PHE A 285 2.26 17.21 5.78
CA PHE A 285 2.73 15.83 5.79
C PHE A 285 3.08 15.34 7.20
N GLY A 286 3.84 16.13 7.97
CA GLY A 286 4.27 15.76 9.33
C GLY A 286 3.09 15.52 10.28
N PRO A 287 2.16 16.49 10.43
CA PRO A 287 0.90 16.29 11.15
C PRO A 287 0.12 15.05 10.69
N ALA A 288 -0.07 14.86 9.37
CA ALA A 288 -0.80 13.70 8.84
C ALA A 288 -0.15 12.35 9.23
N MET A 289 1.19 12.28 9.28
CA MET A 289 1.89 11.05 9.65
C MET A 289 1.77 10.73 11.15
N ARG A 290 1.63 11.73 12.00
CA ARG A 290 1.39 11.57 13.45
C ARG A 290 -0.03 11.13 13.80
N GLU A 291 -0.95 11.16 12.85
CA GLU A 291 -2.34 10.70 13.03
C GLU A 291 -2.55 9.25 12.56
N ARG A 292 -1.47 8.53 12.22
CA ARG A 292 -1.58 7.11 11.82
C ARG A 292 -2.00 6.21 12.99
N ASP A 293 -2.68 5.11 12.66
CA ASP A 293 -3.10 4.11 13.66
C ASP A 293 -1.91 3.57 14.45
N ALA A 294 -2.03 3.60 15.77
CA ALA A 294 -1.04 3.07 16.71
C ALA A 294 -1.25 1.58 17.02
N ALA A 295 -2.39 1.00 16.64
CA ALA A 295 -2.71 -0.39 16.92
C ALA A 295 -1.76 -1.34 16.17
N LYS A 296 -1.39 -2.44 16.84
CA LYS A 296 -0.48 -3.46 16.31
C LYS A 296 -1.23 -4.69 15.79
N ARG A 297 -0.76 -5.25 14.68
CA ARG A 297 -1.15 -6.57 14.17
C ARG A 297 0.12 -7.43 14.02
N GLY A 298 0.31 -8.38 14.92
CA GLY A 298 1.54 -9.20 14.96
C GLY A 298 2.76 -8.36 15.33
N ILE A 299 3.65 -8.09 14.36
CA ILE A 299 4.87 -7.26 14.51
C ILE A 299 4.81 -5.93 13.74
N ARG A 300 3.65 -5.58 13.17
CA ARG A 300 3.47 -4.43 12.27
C ARG A 300 2.33 -3.53 12.75
N PRO A 301 2.25 -2.26 12.32
CA PRO A 301 1.04 -1.47 12.47
C PRO A 301 -0.14 -2.17 11.79
N ARG A 302 -1.32 -2.15 12.42
CA ARG A 302 -2.53 -2.77 11.86
C ARG A 302 -2.94 -2.11 10.56
N ALA A 303 -2.97 -0.77 10.53
CA ALA A 303 -3.31 0.01 9.34
C ALA A 303 -2.27 -0.04 8.21
N ALA A 304 -1.10 -0.66 8.45
CA ALA A 304 -0.12 -0.89 7.39
C ALA A 304 -0.47 -2.10 6.52
N VAL A 305 -1.37 -2.99 6.97
CA VAL A 305 -1.78 -4.17 6.21
C VAL A 305 -3.00 -3.82 5.37
N VAL A 306 -2.84 -3.86 4.05
CA VAL A 306 -3.84 -3.43 3.06
C VAL A 306 -4.23 -4.60 2.17
N ASP A 307 -5.42 -4.58 1.56
CA ASP A 307 -5.88 -5.65 0.67
C ASP A 307 -5.44 -5.46 -0.78
N LEU A 308 -5.09 -4.23 -1.17
CA LEU A 308 -4.49 -3.90 -2.46
C LEU A 308 -3.25 -3.03 -2.28
N ALA A 309 -2.28 -3.14 -3.19
CA ALA A 309 -1.12 -2.25 -3.15
C ALA A 309 -1.54 -0.77 -3.26
N VAL A 310 -2.42 -0.46 -4.22
CA VAL A 310 -2.94 0.89 -4.48
C VAL A 310 -3.76 1.48 -3.32
N GLU A 311 -4.27 0.63 -2.42
CA GLU A 311 -4.99 1.09 -1.22
C GLU A 311 -4.11 1.97 -0.33
N GLY A 312 -2.79 1.73 -0.31
CA GLY A 312 -1.86 2.58 0.43
C GLY A 312 -1.90 4.05 0.01
N ALA A 313 -2.23 4.35 -1.25
CA ALA A 313 -2.46 5.71 -1.72
C ALA A 313 -3.76 6.30 -1.16
N LEU A 314 -4.87 5.57 -1.26
CA LEU A 314 -6.16 5.99 -0.73
C LEU A 314 -6.12 6.27 0.77
N ALA A 315 -5.49 5.38 1.54
CA ALA A 315 -5.27 5.56 2.98
C ALA A 315 -4.50 6.84 3.30
N THR A 316 -3.53 7.20 2.45
CA THR A 316 -2.76 8.44 2.61
C THR A 316 -3.61 9.66 2.27
N PHE A 317 -4.42 9.59 1.21
CA PHE A 317 -5.32 10.67 0.82
C PHE A 317 -6.37 10.97 1.87
N VAL A 318 -7.00 9.97 2.49
CA VAL A 318 -7.95 10.18 3.60
C VAL A 318 -7.30 10.98 4.74
N ARG A 319 -6.08 10.64 5.13
CA ARG A 319 -5.36 11.37 6.19
C ARG A 319 -5.04 12.80 5.79
N LEU A 320 -4.57 13.01 4.56
CA LEU A 320 -4.32 14.37 4.06
C LEU A 320 -5.61 15.18 3.95
N GLN A 321 -6.72 14.58 3.53
CA GLN A 321 -8.03 15.22 3.46
C GLN A 321 -8.50 15.66 4.85
N ALA A 322 -8.36 14.79 5.86
CA ALA A 322 -8.68 15.13 7.25
C ALA A 322 -7.83 16.31 7.77
N ARG A 323 -6.55 16.37 7.40
CA ARG A 323 -5.67 17.50 7.75
C ARG A 323 -6.08 18.80 7.05
N LEU A 324 -6.36 18.73 5.76
CA LEU A 324 -6.79 19.89 4.98
C LEU A 324 -8.13 20.46 5.47
N ALA A 325 -9.04 19.61 5.93
CA ALA A 325 -10.31 20.03 6.51
C ALA A 325 -10.16 20.89 7.79
N LEU A 326 -9.00 20.83 8.47
CA LEU A 326 -8.68 21.68 9.62
C LEU A 326 -8.10 23.04 9.24
N ARG A 327 -7.73 23.23 7.97
CA ARG A 327 -7.14 24.47 7.47
C ARG A 327 -8.25 25.43 7.03
N ALA A 328 -8.04 26.73 7.19
CA ALA A 328 -8.95 27.72 6.64
C ALA A 328 -8.83 27.71 5.09
N GLY A 329 -9.92 27.39 4.40
CA GLY A 329 -10.02 27.35 2.94
C GLY A 329 -10.49 26.00 2.39
N ASP A 330 -11.09 26.00 1.20
CA ASP A 330 -11.64 24.81 0.55
C ASP A 330 -10.56 23.97 -0.17
N SER A 331 -9.39 23.78 0.46
CA SER A 331 -8.29 23.02 -0.13
C SER A 331 -8.58 21.52 -0.14
N THR A 332 -8.31 20.87 -1.26
CA THR A 332 -8.47 19.44 -1.47
C THR A 332 -7.13 18.73 -1.60
N VAL A 333 -7.13 17.40 -1.49
CA VAL A 333 -5.89 16.61 -1.67
C VAL A 333 -5.33 16.79 -3.09
N ALA A 334 -6.18 17.06 -4.09
CA ALA A 334 -5.76 17.36 -5.46
C ALA A 334 -5.00 18.69 -5.58
N ASP A 335 -5.17 19.62 -4.64
CA ASP A 335 -4.39 20.86 -4.60
C ASP A 335 -2.97 20.59 -4.09
N LEU A 336 -2.79 19.60 -3.21
CA LEU A 336 -1.48 19.17 -2.70
C LEU A 336 -0.72 18.26 -3.67
N LEU A 337 -1.42 17.29 -4.25
CA LEU A 337 -0.84 16.18 -4.99
C LEU A 337 -1.48 16.05 -6.37
N VAL A 338 -0.64 15.84 -7.39
CA VAL A 338 -1.11 15.40 -8.71
C VAL A 338 -1.61 13.95 -8.65
N GLY A 339 -1.03 13.13 -7.78
CA GLY A 339 -1.34 11.71 -7.65
C GLY A 339 -0.33 11.02 -6.74
N MET A 340 -0.39 9.69 -6.73
CA MET A 340 0.57 8.86 -6.02
C MET A 340 0.88 7.62 -6.86
N ASP A 341 2.16 7.46 -7.18
CA ASP A 341 2.66 6.28 -7.89
C ASP A 341 2.91 5.18 -6.87
N VAL A 342 2.32 4.01 -7.05
CA VAL A 342 2.38 2.89 -6.12
C VAL A 342 3.10 1.71 -6.76
N PHE A 343 4.14 1.24 -6.09
CA PHE A 343 4.95 0.09 -6.51
C PHE A 343 4.65 -1.09 -5.60
N HIS A 344 4.22 -2.22 -6.19
CA HIS A 344 4.18 -3.51 -5.51
C HIS A 344 5.50 -4.23 -5.73
N VAL A 345 6.26 -4.43 -4.66
CA VAL A 345 7.64 -4.91 -4.72
C VAL A 345 7.82 -6.15 -3.86
N GLU A 346 8.57 -7.13 -4.35
CA GLU A 346 8.85 -8.37 -3.63
C GLU A 346 10.35 -8.70 -3.70
N LYS A 347 10.91 -9.14 -2.57
CA LYS A 347 12.28 -9.63 -2.50
C LYS A 347 12.32 -11.13 -2.78
N GLU A 348 13.04 -11.52 -3.82
CA GLU A 348 13.32 -12.91 -4.17
C GLU A 348 14.83 -13.18 -4.07
N GLY A 349 15.27 -13.70 -2.92
CA GLY A 349 16.70 -13.90 -2.66
C GLY A 349 17.46 -12.56 -2.64
N ASN A 350 18.38 -12.36 -3.59
CA ASN A 350 19.11 -11.10 -3.75
C ASN A 350 18.45 -10.13 -4.75
N ASN A 351 17.37 -10.54 -5.40
CA ASN A 351 16.66 -9.72 -6.38
C ASN A 351 15.47 -9.02 -5.73
N VAL A 352 15.23 -7.79 -6.17
CA VAL A 352 14.07 -6.99 -5.77
C VAL A 352 13.25 -6.76 -7.04
N ARG A 353 12.08 -7.38 -7.10
CA ARG A 353 11.21 -7.36 -8.29
C ARG A 353 10.03 -6.44 -8.07
N VAL A 354 9.81 -5.53 -9.02
CA VAL A 354 8.57 -4.78 -9.13
C VAL A 354 7.55 -5.69 -9.81
N ARG A 355 6.51 -6.09 -9.07
CA ARG A 355 5.42 -6.97 -9.53
C ARG A 355 4.35 -6.19 -10.29
N ALA A 356 4.05 -4.99 -9.81
CA ALA A 356 3.08 -4.11 -10.41
C ALA A 356 3.41 -2.66 -10.06
N THR A 357 2.99 -1.76 -10.94
CA THR A 357 2.99 -0.32 -10.71
C THR A 357 1.58 0.19 -11.00
N GLY A 358 1.06 1.06 -10.15
CA GLY A 358 -0.21 1.74 -10.36
C GLY A 358 -0.08 3.22 -10.02
N ARG A 359 -1.04 4.02 -10.45
CA ARG A 359 -1.15 5.43 -10.08
C ARG A 359 -2.58 5.74 -9.70
N ILE A 360 -2.77 6.47 -8.61
CA ILE A 360 -4.09 6.96 -8.19
C ILE A 360 -4.05 8.47 -8.09
N THR A 361 -5.07 9.12 -8.66
CA THR A 361 -5.32 10.56 -8.56
C THR A 361 -6.28 10.80 -7.38
N PRO A 362 -6.07 11.84 -6.56
CA PRO A 362 -6.89 12.11 -5.38
C PRO A 362 -8.24 12.74 -5.74
N GLU A 363 -9.19 11.93 -6.20
CA GLU A 363 -10.56 12.38 -6.45
C GLU A 363 -11.38 12.40 -5.14
N PRO A 364 -12.03 13.51 -4.77
CA PRO A 364 -12.76 13.62 -3.49
C PRO A 364 -13.78 12.48 -3.27
N ALA A 365 -14.61 12.19 -4.27
CA ALA A 365 -15.61 11.12 -4.19
C ALA A 365 -14.98 9.73 -3.99
N MET A 366 -13.80 9.48 -4.59
CA MET A 366 -13.07 8.23 -4.42
C MET A 366 -12.51 8.10 -3.00
N ILE A 367 -11.98 9.20 -2.43
CA ILE A 367 -11.44 9.25 -1.07
C ILE A 367 -12.57 9.01 -0.05
N ASP A 368 -13.70 9.70 -0.21
CA ASP A 368 -14.87 9.55 0.67
C ASP A 368 -15.44 8.13 0.59
N THR A 369 -15.55 7.57 -0.62
CA THR A 369 -16.02 6.19 -0.80
C THR A 369 -15.04 5.20 -0.17
N TYR A 370 -13.74 5.41 -0.32
CA TYR A 370 -12.73 4.56 0.33
C TYR A 370 -12.86 4.59 1.85
N ALA A 371 -13.01 5.77 2.46
CA ALA A 371 -13.19 5.90 3.91
C ALA A 371 -14.40 5.10 4.41
N GLN A 372 -15.54 5.16 3.68
CA GLN A 372 -16.73 4.37 4.00
C GLN A 372 -16.51 2.86 3.88
N LEU A 373 -15.81 2.42 2.82
CA LEU A 373 -15.53 0.99 2.60
C LEU A 373 -14.55 0.43 3.63
N HIS A 374 -13.54 1.21 4.01
CA HIS A 374 -12.52 0.79 4.98
C HIS A 374 -13.15 0.49 6.34
N ASP A 375 -14.05 1.34 6.81
CA ASP A 375 -14.67 1.21 8.13
C ASP A 375 -15.90 0.28 8.13
N GLY A 376 -16.57 0.15 6.99
CA GLY A 376 -17.84 -0.60 6.87
C GLY A 376 -17.73 -2.07 6.50
N LEU A 377 -16.61 -2.52 5.91
CA LEU A 377 -16.47 -3.88 5.36
C LEU A 377 -15.50 -4.76 6.17
N TRP A 378 -15.92 -6.00 6.44
CA TRP A 378 -15.25 -6.92 7.37
C TRP A 378 -14.54 -8.09 6.67
N ASP A 379 -15.04 -8.51 5.50
CA ASP A 379 -14.50 -9.61 4.73
C ASP A 379 -13.39 -9.12 3.79
N PRO A 380 -12.15 -9.61 3.93
CA PRO A 380 -11.02 -9.13 3.12
C PRO A 380 -11.15 -9.46 1.64
N LEU A 381 -11.78 -10.59 1.27
CA LEU A 381 -12.01 -10.92 -0.15
C LEU A 381 -13.02 -9.95 -0.75
N PHE A 382 -14.09 -9.68 0.01
CA PHE A 382 -15.13 -8.73 -0.41
C PHE A 382 -14.58 -7.32 -0.53
N ARG A 383 -13.90 -6.82 0.51
CA ARG A 383 -13.30 -5.48 0.53
C ARG A 383 -12.28 -5.33 -0.60
N ARG A 384 -11.41 -6.31 -0.84
CA ARG A 384 -10.48 -6.30 -1.98
C ARG A 384 -11.20 -6.08 -3.31
N GLN A 385 -12.28 -6.82 -3.59
CA GLN A 385 -13.03 -6.67 -4.84
C GLN A 385 -13.72 -5.30 -4.93
N ARG A 386 -14.28 -4.80 -3.82
CA ARG A 386 -14.87 -3.45 -3.76
C ARG A 386 -13.85 -2.36 -4.04
N LEU A 387 -12.64 -2.50 -3.49
CA LEU A 387 -11.54 -1.56 -3.72
C LEU A 387 -11.03 -1.61 -5.17
N LEU A 388 -10.96 -2.81 -5.79
CA LEU A 388 -10.64 -2.94 -7.22
C LEU A 388 -11.66 -2.19 -8.07
N ASN A 389 -12.96 -2.40 -7.79
CA ASN A 389 -14.02 -1.72 -8.52
C ASN A 389 -13.98 -0.19 -8.31
N LEU A 390 -13.64 0.28 -7.11
CA LEU A 390 -13.48 1.70 -6.83
C LEU A 390 -12.36 2.33 -7.68
N VAL A 391 -11.16 1.73 -7.68
CA VAL A 391 -10.01 2.30 -8.39
C VAL A 391 -10.11 2.17 -9.92
N GLU A 392 -10.87 1.19 -10.41
CA GLU A 392 -11.11 0.98 -11.85
C GLU A 392 -12.40 1.67 -12.34
N ASN A 393 -13.08 2.43 -11.48
CA ASN A 393 -14.37 3.09 -11.76
C ASN A 393 -15.42 2.11 -12.35
N ARG A 394 -15.56 0.94 -11.72
CA ARG A 394 -16.52 -0.10 -12.10
C ARG A 394 -17.69 -0.16 -11.13
N PRO A 395 -18.86 -0.70 -11.56
CA PRO A 395 -19.96 -0.95 -10.65
C PRO A 395 -19.53 -1.77 -9.43
N TRP A 396 -20.12 -1.48 -8.28
CA TRP A 396 -19.65 -2.02 -7.00
C TRP A 396 -19.62 -3.55 -6.94
N PHE A 397 -20.55 -4.20 -7.65
CA PHE A 397 -20.75 -5.64 -7.70
C PHE A 397 -19.91 -6.33 -8.80
N HIS A 398 -19.19 -5.60 -9.64
CA HIS A 398 -18.42 -6.17 -10.73
C HIS A 398 -17.36 -7.18 -10.23
N GLY A 399 -17.17 -8.29 -10.94
CA GLY A 399 -16.17 -9.33 -10.61
C GLY A 399 -16.52 -10.26 -9.45
N PHE A 400 -17.62 -10.01 -8.72
CA PHE A 400 -18.05 -10.90 -7.63
C PHE A 400 -18.56 -12.25 -8.13
N ASP A 401 -19.00 -12.37 -9.38
CA ASP A 401 -19.28 -13.64 -10.02
C ASP A 401 -18.05 -14.56 -10.02
N THR A 402 -16.89 -14.01 -10.41
CA THR A 402 -15.62 -14.74 -10.42
C THR A 402 -15.19 -15.11 -9.00
N VAL A 403 -15.31 -14.18 -8.04
CA VAL A 403 -15.02 -14.46 -6.62
C VAL A 403 -15.90 -15.61 -6.13
N ILE A 404 -17.21 -15.56 -6.38
CA ILE A 404 -18.16 -16.57 -5.93
C ILE A 404 -17.94 -17.91 -6.63
N GLN A 405 -17.63 -17.92 -7.92
CA GLN A 405 -17.41 -19.15 -8.69
C GLN A 405 -16.09 -19.84 -8.33
N THR A 406 -15.03 -19.09 -8.08
CA THR A 406 -13.68 -19.64 -7.84
C THR A 406 -13.40 -19.95 -6.36
N ARG A 407 -14.17 -19.39 -5.43
CA ARG A 407 -13.95 -19.58 -3.99
C ARG A 407 -14.89 -20.63 -3.36
N PRO A 408 -14.41 -21.31 -2.30
CA PRO A 408 -15.27 -22.18 -1.49
C PRO A 408 -16.45 -21.43 -0.85
N ARG A 409 -17.55 -22.14 -0.60
CA ARG A 409 -18.75 -21.56 0.03
C ARG A 409 -18.49 -20.99 1.43
N ARG A 410 -17.62 -21.64 2.21
CA ARG A 410 -17.14 -21.16 3.51
C ARG A 410 -16.49 -19.77 3.49
N GLN A 411 -16.07 -19.27 2.33
CA GLN A 411 -15.50 -17.93 2.14
C GLN A 411 -16.48 -16.96 1.47
N THR A 412 -17.71 -17.39 1.17
CA THR A 412 -18.72 -16.60 0.45
C THR A 412 -20.06 -16.73 1.16
N VAL A 413 -21.03 -17.46 0.60
CA VAL A 413 -22.40 -17.55 1.11
C VAL A 413 -22.50 -18.11 2.54
N ASP A 414 -21.54 -18.91 3.00
CA ASP A 414 -21.52 -19.45 4.38
C ASP A 414 -20.66 -18.60 5.34
N SER A 415 -20.00 -17.53 4.86
CA SER A 415 -19.17 -16.64 5.68
C SER A 415 -20.01 -15.50 6.24
N SER A 416 -20.17 -15.42 7.57
CA SER A 416 -20.92 -14.35 8.22
C SER A 416 -20.38 -12.95 7.92
N ARG A 417 -19.07 -12.82 7.68
CA ARG A 417 -18.45 -11.55 7.26
C ARG A 417 -18.83 -11.17 5.84
N PHE A 418 -18.77 -12.13 4.91
CA PHE A 418 -19.15 -11.89 3.52
C PHE A 418 -20.65 -11.57 3.39
N GLN A 419 -21.50 -12.28 4.14
CA GLN A 419 -22.93 -12.00 4.23
C GLN A 419 -23.20 -10.58 4.77
N HIS A 420 -22.50 -10.19 5.83
CA HIS A 420 -22.56 -8.83 6.39
C HIS A 420 -22.22 -7.78 5.33
N ASP A 421 -21.10 -7.94 4.64
CA ASP A 421 -20.60 -6.98 3.65
C ASP A 421 -21.52 -6.87 2.41
N CYS A 422 -22.14 -7.99 2.00
CA CYS A 422 -23.18 -7.97 0.96
C CYS A 422 -24.34 -7.07 1.40
N ARG A 423 -24.86 -7.27 2.63
CA ARG A 423 -25.98 -6.49 3.17
C ARG A 423 -25.62 -5.00 3.28
N VAL A 424 -24.48 -4.67 3.86
CA VAL A 424 -24.01 -3.28 3.99
C VAL A 424 -23.88 -2.61 2.62
N SER A 425 -23.41 -3.34 1.60
CA SER A 425 -23.26 -2.79 0.25
C SER A 425 -24.60 -2.44 -0.41
N PHE A 426 -25.62 -3.29 -0.24
CA PHE A 426 -26.98 -2.98 -0.72
C PHE A 426 -27.59 -1.81 0.06
N GLU A 427 -27.46 -1.78 1.39
CA GLU A 427 -28.00 -0.71 2.24
C GLU A 427 -27.35 0.66 1.94
N ASN A 428 -26.04 0.69 1.72
CA ASN A 428 -25.31 1.92 1.38
C ASN A 428 -25.73 2.44 0.00
N PHE A 429 -25.97 1.55 -0.97
CA PHE A 429 -26.48 1.94 -2.28
C PHE A 429 -27.87 2.56 -2.19
N ASP A 430 -28.77 1.99 -1.37
CA ASP A 430 -30.12 2.54 -1.16
C ASP A 430 -30.09 3.94 -0.53
N ARG A 431 -29.14 4.20 0.39
CA ARG A 431 -28.96 5.50 1.04
C ARG A 431 -28.25 6.54 0.18
N GLY A 432 -27.29 6.14 -0.67
CA GLY A 432 -26.54 7.04 -1.54
C GLY A 432 -27.21 7.32 -2.90
N GLY A 433 -27.98 6.36 -3.43
CA GLY A 433 -28.66 6.45 -4.71
C GLY A 433 -29.85 7.42 -4.73
N THR A 434 -30.36 7.84 -3.57
CA THR A 434 -31.48 8.78 -3.47
C THR A 434 -31.16 10.21 -3.93
N MET A 435 -29.87 10.59 -4.07
CA MET A 435 -29.49 11.90 -4.62
C MET A 435 -29.38 11.92 -6.16
N ASN A 436 -29.10 10.80 -6.83
CA ASN A 436 -28.97 10.73 -8.30
C ASN A 436 -30.18 10.09 -9.02
N ALA A 437 -31.13 9.50 -8.29
CA ALA A 437 -32.30 8.81 -8.86
C ALA A 437 -33.26 9.71 -9.66
N GLN A 438 -33.15 11.04 -9.58
CA GLN A 438 -34.02 11.94 -10.34
C GLN A 438 -33.66 12.03 -11.85
N ALA A 439 -32.49 11.53 -12.29
CA ALA A 439 -32.04 11.66 -13.68
C ALA A 439 -32.07 10.35 -14.52
N GLU A 440 -31.93 9.17 -13.91
CA GLU A 440 -31.65 7.92 -14.67
C GLU A 440 -32.65 6.76 -14.48
N GLY A 441 -33.74 6.97 -13.73
CA GLY A 441 -34.73 5.92 -13.43
C GLY A 441 -34.30 4.96 -12.31
N PRO A 442 -35.10 3.93 -11.98
CA PRO A 442 -34.82 3.05 -10.85
C PRO A 442 -33.65 2.10 -11.15
N ALA A 443 -32.67 2.07 -10.24
CA ALA A 443 -31.50 1.21 -10.31
C ALA A 443 -31.86 -0.29 -10.10
N ILE A 444 -31.07 -1.19 -10.69
CA ILE A 444 -31.37 -2.64 -10.71
C ILE A 444 -31.05 -3.31 -9.36
N GLU A 445 -30.08 -2.80 -8.63
CA GLU A 445 -29.56 -3.31 -7.37
C GLU A 445 -30.65 -3.43 -6.28
N PRO A 446 -31.41 -2.37 -5.93
CA PRO A 446 -32.51 -2.47 -4.97
C PRO A 446 -33.61 -3.44 -5.42
N ILE A 447 -33.87 -3.51 -6.73
CA ILE A 447 -34.91 -4.39 -7.29
C ILE A 447 -34.52 -5.85 -7.08
N VAL A 448 -33.28 -6.21 -7.42
CA VAL A 448 -32.75 -7.57 -7.24
C VAL A 448 -32.65 -7.92 -5.75
N TYR A 449 -32.28 -6.97 -4.89
CA TYR A 449 -32.22 -7.20 -3.45
C TYR A 449 -33.59 -7.54 -2.85
N ARG A 450 -34.65 -6.78 -3.22
CA ARG A 450 -36.04 -7.07 -2.83
C ARG A 450 -36.56 -8.38 -3.41
N LEU A 451 -36.17 -8.71 -4.65
CA LEU A 451 -36.54 -9.96 -5.32
C LEU A 451 -36.02 -11.18 -4.54
N ALA A 452 -34.74 -11.15 -4.14
CA ALA A 452 -34.13 -12.20 -3.34
C ALA A 452 -34.78 -12.32 -1.96
N GLU A 453 -35.01 -11.19 -1.29
CA GLU A 453 -35.69 -11.15 0.02
C GLU A 453 -37.09 -11.77 -0.04
N SER A 454 -37.90 -11.33 -1.00
CA SER A 454 -39.26 -11.83 -1.20
C SER A 454 -39.27 -13.32 -1.53
N TYR A 455 -38.31 -13.79 -2.35
CA TYR A 455 -38.13 -15.21 -2.61
C TYR A 455 -37.88 -16.00 -1.32
N VAL A 456 -36.87 -15.62 -0.54
CA VAL A 456 -36.46 -16.36 0.66
C VAL A 456 -37.60 -16.44 1.68
N TYR A 457 -38.18 -15.31 2.07
CA TYR A 457 -39.18 -15.29 3.14
C TYR A 457 -40.51 -15.93 2.73
N ARG A 458 -40.97 -15.73 1.48
CA ARG A 458 -42.22 -16.35 1.03
C ARG A 458 -42.07 -17.84 0.78
N LYS A 459 -40.90 -18.30 0.33
CA LYS A 459 -40.63 -19.73 0.21
C LYS A 459 -40.55 -20.39 1.58
N LEU A 460 -40.01 -19.70 2.58
CA LEU A 460 -39.97 -20.15 3.97
C LEU A 460 -41.39 -20.28 4.55
N GLU A 461 -42.23 -19.26 4.36
CA GLU A 461 -43.64 -19.30 4.76
C GLU A 461 -44.40 -20.45 4.05
N ALA A 462 -44.26 -20.56 2.73
CA ALA A 462 -45.01 -21.54 1.95
C ALA A 462 -44.59 -23.00 2.22
N LYS A 463 -43.28 -23.26 2.43
CA LYS A 463 -42.74 -24.62 2.60
C LYS A 463 -42.74 -25.09 4.05
N TYR A 464 -42.57 -24.17 5.01
CA TYR A 464 -42.38 -24.50 6.43
C TYR A 464 -43.39 -23.82 7.37
N GLY A 465 -44.22 -22.89 6.89
CA GLY A 465 -45.18 -22.17 7.72
C GLY A 465 -44.53 -21.17 8.69
N LEU A 466 -43.26 -20.83 8.50
CA LEU A 466 -42.48 -20.01 9.42
C LEU A 466 -42.51 -18.53 9.01
N LYS A 467 -42.79 -17.65 9.99
CA LYS A 467 -42.74 -16.18 9.87
C LYS A 467 -41.97 -15.59 11.03
N TRP A 468 -41.11 -14.60 10.74
CA TRP A 468 -40.25 -13.97 11.74
C TRP A 468 -41.05 -13.42 12.94
N GLU A 469 -42.17 -12.73 12.67
CA GLU A 469 -43.00 -12.11 13.71
C GLU A 469 -43.60 -13.13 14.69
N ARG A 470 -43.71 -14.39 14.30
CA ARG A 470 -44.27 -15.49 15.10
C ARG A 470 -43.22 -16.30 15.85
N VAL A 471 -41.93 -16.10 15.54
CA VAL A 471 -40.83 -16.90 16.08
C VAL A 471 -39.77 -16.07 16.82
N LYS A 472 -39.79 -14.74 16.68
CA LYS A 472 -38.77 -13.84 17.26
C LYS A 472 -38.59 -13.96 18.78
N ASP A 473 -39.65 -14.32 19.51
CA ASP A 473 -39.69 -14.37 20.97
C ASP A 473 -39.38 -15.79 21.53
N ASP A 474 -39.19 -16.79 20.66
CA ASP A 474 -38.89 -18.18 21.02
C ASP A 474 -37.55 -18.61 20.41
N GLU A 475 -36.56 -18.88 21.27
CA GLU A 475 -35.19 -19.21 20.85
C GLU A 475 -35.09 -20.51 20.02
N THR A 476 -35.91 -21.51 20.33
CA THR A 476 -35.90 -22.79 19.59
C THR A 476 -36.47 -22.60 18.19
N ARG A 477 -37.60 -21.89 18.09
CA ARG A 477 -38.23 -21.57 16.81
C ARG A 477 -37.39 -20.60 15.97
N ARG A 478 -36.64 -19.71 16.62
CA ARG A 478 -35.68 -18.83 15.97
C ARG A 478 -34.54 -19.63 15.35
N SER A 479 -33.99 -20.62 16.06
CA SER A 479 -32.95 -21.49 15.50
C SER A 479 -33.45 -22.30 14.31
N ASP A 480 -34.65 -22.88 14.39
CA ASP A 480 -35.25 -23.62 13.27
C ASP A 480 -35.53 -22.69 12.07
N PHE A 481 -36.01 -21.46 12.32
CA PHE A 481 -36.17 -20.43 11.31
C PHE A 481 -34.88 -20.14 10.55
N GLU A 482 -33.77 -19.88 11.26
CA GLU A 482 -32.48 -19.59 10.63
C GLU A 482 -31.93 -20.79 9.85
N GLU A 483 -32.08 -22.01 10.37
CA GLU A 483 -31.68 -23.24 9.68
C GLU A 483 -32.44 -23.41 8.35
N LYS A 484 -33.78 -23.30 8.38
CA LYS A 484 -34.59 -23.44 7.16
C LYS A 484 -34.38 -22.29 6.18
N LYS A 485 -34.16 -21.07 6.67
CA LYS A 485 -33.80 -19.90 5.85
C LYS A 485 -32.48 -20.16 5.13
N SER A 486 -31.45 -20.58 5.87
CA SER A 486 -30.14 -20.94 5.32
C SER A 486 -30.25 -22.07 4.28
N LYS A 487 -31.10 -23.08 4.51
CA LYS A 487 -31.36 -24.14 3.53
C LYS A 487 -31.94 -23.61 2.21
N ILE A 488 -32.96 -22.76 2.27
CA ILE A 488 -33.57 -22.16 1.07
C ILE A 488 -32.56 -21.32 0.30
N VAL A 489 -31.80 -20.47 1.01
CA VAL A 489 -30.78 -19.61 0.40
C VAL A 489 -29.71 -20.46 -0.28
N ASN A 490 -29.21 -21.49 0.39
CA ASN A 490 -28.16 -22.36 -0.14
C ASN A 490 -28.63 -23.17 -1.37
N GLU A 491 -29.86 -23.70 -1.36
CA GLU A 491 -30.45 -24.37 -2.52
C GLU A 491 -30.50 -23.43 -3.74
N ALA A 492 -30.99 -22.19 -3.56
CA ALA A 492 -31.08 -21.21 -4.63
C ALA A 492 -29.70 -20.69 -5.10
N PHE A 493 -28.80 -20.44 -4.16
CA PHE A 493 -27.44 -19.96 -4.45
C PHE A 493 -26.66 -20.98 -5.28
N LEU A 494 -26.70 -22.26 -4.90
CA LEU A 494 -26.03 -23.33 -5.65
C LEU A 494 -26.61 -23.49 -7.05
N ALA A 495 -27.94 -23.43 -7.16
CA ALA A 495 -28.63 -23.49 -8.42
C ALA A 495 -28.23 -22.33 -9.35
N LEU A 496 -28.12 -21.11 -8.85
CA LEU A 496 -27.67 -19.97 -9.63
C LEU A 496 -26.20 -20.07 -10.00
N ARG A 497 -25.34 -20.44 -9.06
CA ARG A 497 -23.89 -20.58 -9.27
C ARG A 497 -23.56 -21.62 -10.34
N SER A 498 -24.33 -22.70 -10.45
CA SER A 498 -24.09 -23.76 -11.44
C SER A 498 -24.55 -23.40 -12.86
N ARG A 499 -25.31 -22.32 -13.05
CA ARG A 499 -25.88 -21.92 -14.35
C ARG A 499 -24.97 -20.91 -15.04
N THR A 500 -24.19 -21.39 -16.00
CA THR A 500 -23.24 -20.58 -16.77
C THR A 500 -23.87 -19.97 -18.01
N ALA A 501 -24.82 -20.66 -18.65
CA ALA A 501 -25.52 -20.17 -19.83
C ALA A 501 -26.59 -19.11 -19.46
N PRO A 502 -26.64 -17.96 -20.16
CA PRO A 502 -27.61 -16.91 -19.88
C PRO A 502 -29.07 -17.36 -19.96
N ALA A 503 -29.43 -18.20 -20.94
CA ALA A 503 -30.80 -18.72 -21.11
C ALA A 503 -31.24 -19.54 -19.88
N ASP A 504 -30.41 -20.50 -19.46
CA ASP A 504 -30.69 -21.34 -18.29
C ASP A 504 -30.84 -20.53 -17.00
N PHE A 505 -30.07 -19.45 -16.86
CA PHE A 505 -30.19 -18.52 -15.75
C PHE A 505 -31.53 -17.77 -15.79
N VAL A 506 -31.89 -17.16 -16.93
CA VAL A 506 -33.15 -16.42 -17.07
C VAL A 506 -34.36 -17.32 -16.84
N ASP A 507 -34.35 -18.54 -17.39
CA ASP A 507 -35.40 -19.53 -17.20
C ASP A 507 -35.54 -19.94 -15.73
N TYR A 508 -34.42 -20.08 -15.01
CA TYR A 508 -34.45 -20.36 -13.58
C TYR A 508 -35.00 -19.19 -12.76
N VAL A 509 -34.63 -17.95 -13.09
CA VAL A 509 -35.20 -16.78 -12.40
C VAL A 509 -36.71 -16.74 -12.62
N ALA A 510 -37.18 -16.92 -13.86
CA ALA A 510 -38.61 -16.92 -14.18
C ALA A 510 -39.38 -18.06 -13.51
N SER A 511 -38.84 -19.28 -13.52
CA SER A 511 -39.54 -20.48 -13.02
C SER A 511 -39.41 -20.70 -11.51
N ALA A 512 -38.26 -20.39 -10.92
CA ALA A 512 -37.97 -20.68 -9.52
C ALA A 512 -38.01 -19.44 -8.64
N ILE A 513 -37.26 -18.38 -8.96
CA ILE A 513 -37.21 -17.17 -8.13
C ILE A 513 -38.56 -16.43 -8.15
N CYS A 514 -39.19 -16.34 -9.31
CA CYS A 514 -40.53 -15.78 -9.49
C CYS A 514 -41.66 -16.77 -9.21
N SER A 515 -41.38 -17.97 -8.65
CA SER A 515 -42.42 -18.93 -8.22
C SER A 515 -43.25 -18.45 -7.02
N VAL A 516 -42.80 -17.40 -6.34
CA VAL A 516 -43.56 -16.71 -5.28
C VAL A 516 -44.00 -15.33 -5.79
N PRO A 517 -45.12 -14.77 -5.30
CA PRO A 517 -45.56 -13.47 -5.79
C PRO A 517 -44.55 -12.38 -5.42
N GLN A 518 -44.02 -11.62 -6.38
CA GLN A 518 -42.94 -10.64 -6.10
C GLN A 518 -43.42 -9.22 -5.78
N ARG A 519 -44.68 -8.87 -6.09
CA ARG A 519 -45.29 -7.53 -5.87
C ARG A 519 -44.34 -6.35 -6.22
N LEU A 520 -43.75 -6.41 -7.41
CA LEU A 520 -42.92 -5.32 -7.94
C LEU A 520 -43.81 -4.24 -8.60
N PRO A 521 -43.53 -2.94 -8.42
CA PRO A 521 -44.11 -1.87 -9.23
C PRO A 521 -43.86 -2.11 -10.73
N GLN A 522 -44.74 -1.61 -11.59
CA GLN A 522 -44.62 -1.80 -13.04
C GLN A 522 -43.28 -1.26 -13.59
N ALA A 523 -42.80 -0.13 -13.10
CA ALA A 523 -41.51 0.45 -13.50
C ALA A 523 -40.33 -0.48 -13.16
N ASP A 524 -40.29 -0.99 -11.92
CA ASP A 524 -39.26 -1.93 -11.46
C ASP A 524 -39.28 -3.24 -12.25
N TYR A 525 -40.49 -3.75 -12.56
CA TYR A 525 -40.66 -4.95 -13.37
C TYR A 525 -40.06 -4.77 -14.77
N LEU A 526 -40.31 -3.62 -15.42
CA LEU A 526 -39.77 -3.33 -16.75
C LEU A 526 -38.24 -3.22 -16.73
N VAL A 527 -37.67 -2.60 -15.68
CA VAL A 527 -36.21 -2.52 -15.51
C VAL A 527 -35.60 -3.91 -15.32
N LEU A 528 -36.18 -4.74 -14.45
CA LEU A 528 -35.72 -6.11 -14.22
C LEU A 528 -35.83 -6.97 -15.49
N ALA A 529 -36.96 -6.91 -16.19
CA ALA A 529 -37.19 -7.67 -17.42
C ALA A 529 -36.19 -7.27 -18.52
N ARG A 530 -35.91 -5.97 -18.68
CA ARG A 530 -34.90 -5.48 -19.61
C ARG A 530 -33.50 -5.95 -19.20
N ALA A 531 -33.13 -5.82 -17.93
CA ALA A 531 -31.82 -6.24 -17.42
C ALA A 531 -31.58 -7.75 -17.59
N LEU A 532 -32.59 -8.60 -17.35
CA LEU A 532 -32.50 -10.04 -17.58
C LEU A 532 -32.25 -10.39 -19.06
N LYS A 533 -32.79 -9.58 -19.99
CA LYS A 533 -32.60 -9.78 -21.42
C LYS A 533 -31.24 -9.27 -21.92
N GLU A 534 -30.85 -8.08 -21.48
CA GLU A 534 -29.70 -7.34 -22.04
C GLU A 534 -28.40 -7.59 -21.26
N ARG A 535 -28.48 -7.77 -19.95
CA ARG A 535 -27.34 -7.89 -19.02
C ARG A 535 -27.55 -9.00 -17.98
N PRO A 536 -27.81 -10.25 -18.40
CA PRO A 536 -28.14 -11.35 -17.48
C PRO A 536 -27.03 -11.65 -16.46
N ASP A 537 -25.76 -11.50 -16.83
CA ASP A 537 -24.63 -11.78 -15.93
C ASP A 537 -24.54 -10.79 -14.76
N GLU A 538 -24.90 -9.51 -14.97
CA GLU A 538 -24.97 -8.51 -13.90
C GLU A 538 -26.09 -8.87 -12.90
N VAL A 539 -27.27 -9.23 -13.42
CA VAL A 539 -28.40 -9.66 -12.59
C VAL A 539 -28.05 -10.93 -11.82
N ARG A 540 -27.35 -11.89 -12.44
CA ARG A 540 -26.87 -13.10 -11.77
C ARG A 540 -25.93 -12.77 -10.62
N THR A 541 -24.96 -11.89 -10.86
CA THR A 541 -23.99 -11.45 -9.85
C THR A 541 -24.70 -10.79 -8.66
N LEU A 542 -25.59 -9.84 -8.94
CA LEU A 542 -26.40 -9.17 -7.92
C LEU A 542 -27.28 -10.15 -7.15
N LEU A 543 -27.87 -11.13 -7.82
CA LEU A 543 -28.73 -12.12 -7.16
C LEU A 543 -27.95 -13.07 -6.26
N LEU A 544 -26.73 -13.48 -6.66
CA LEU A 544 -25.83 -14.25 -5.80
C LEU A 544 -25.40 -13.47 -4.55
N LEU A 545 -25.11 -12.17 -4.70
CA LEU A 545 -24.79 -11.27 -3.59
C LEU A 545 -26.00 -11.04 -2.69
N ALA A 546 -27.18 -10.82 -3.29
CA ALA A 546 -28.42 -10.59 -2.56
C ALA A 546 -28.83 -11.84 -1.75
N LEU A 547 -28.71 -13.03 -2.33
CA LEU A 547 -28.90 -14.28 -1.58
C LEU A 547 -27.88 -14.44 -0.45
N SER A 548 -26.60 -14.10 -0.69
CA SER A 548 -25.58 -14.11 0.38
C SER A 548 -25.93 -13.14 1.51
N ALA A 549 -26.45 -11.95 1.21
CA ALA A 549 -26.93 -11.01 2.22
C ALA A 549 -28.14 -11.52 3.04
N ARG A 550 -28.88 -12.51 2.52
CA ARG A 550 -30.08 -13.11 3.13
C ARG A 550 -29.85 -14.50 3.71
N ALA A 551 -28.67 -15.08 3.54
CA ALA A 551 -28.22 -16.29 4.25
C ALA A 551 -28.24 -16.03 5.77
#